data_AF-A0A392NCQ5-F1
#
_entry.id   AF-A0A392NCQ5-F1
#
_cell.length_a   1.000
_cell.length_b   1.000
_cell.length_c   1.000
_cell.angle_alpha   90.00
_cell.angle_beta   90.00
_cell.angle_gamma   90.00
#
_symmetry.space_group_name_H-M   'P 1'
#
loop_
_entity.id
_entity.type
_entity.pdbx_description
1 polymer ?
#
loop_
_entity_poly.entity_id
_entity_poly.type
_entity_poly.pdbx_seq_one_letter_code
_entity_poly.pdbx_strand_id
1 'polypeptide(L)'
;MKLMSFNLRGWGDSAKRRRLGSLINSCKFDLCMLQETKRSSFEEFSNVNLWGHKDVEWVAKESEETKRSSFEEFSIVNLWGHKDVEWVAKELE
;
A
#
# COMPACT_ATOMS: atom_id res chain seq x y z
N MET A 1 15.22 -6.33 -8.90
CA MET A 1 14.06 -5.46 -8.63
C MET A 1 12.78 -6.26 -8.84
N LYS A 2 12.05 -6.55 -7.77
CA LYS A 2 10.78 -7.28 -7.74
C LYS A 2 9.68 -6.34 -7.28
N LEU A 3 8.69 -6.17 -8.11
CA LEU A 3 7.58 -5.25 -7.89
C LEU A 3 6.28 -6.05 -7.74
N MET A 4 5.43 -5.62 -6.81
CA MET A 4 4.05 -6.10 -6.68
C MET A 4 3.10 -4.92 -6.84
N SER A 5 2.08 -5.10 -7.67
CA SER A 5 0.89 -4.26 -7.68
C SER A 5 -0.31 -5.14 -7.38
N PHE A 6 -1.12 -4.75 -6.40
CA PHE A 6 -2.26 -5.54 -5.99
C PHE A 6 -3.45 -4.68 -5.59
N ASN A 7 -4.57 -4.94 -6.24
CA ASN A 7 -5.84 -4.34 -5.91
C ASN A 7 -6.49 -5.12 -4.76
N LEU A 8 -6.59 -4.47 -3.60
CA LEU A 8 -7.12 -5.07 -2.39
C LEU A 8 -8.63 -5.25 -2.42
N ARG A 9 -9.40 -4.37 -3.07
CA ARG A 9 -10.87 -4.30 -2.96
C ARG A 9 -11.33 -4.24 -1.50
N GLY A 10 -10.76 -3.30 -0.76
CA GLY A 10 -10.95 -3.03 0.66
C GLY A 10 -9.89 -3.71 1.54
N TRP A 11 -9.49 -3.02 2.61
CA TRP A 11 -8.51 -3.50 3.59
C TRP A 11 -8.89 -4.85 4.23
N GLY A 12 -10.19 -5.09 4.37
CA GLY A 12 -10.75 -6.33 4.89
C GLY A 12 -10.41 -6.61 6.36
N ASP A 13 -10.65 -7.85 6.77
CA ASP A 13 -10.50 -8.34 8.16
C ASP A 13 -9.06 -8.78 8.48
N SER A 14 -8.85 -9.25 9.72
CA SER A 14 -7.53 -9.70 10.19
C SER A 14 -7.00 -10.91 9.40
N ALA A 15 -7.87 -11.80 8.93
CA ALA A 15 -7.48 -12.97 8.15
C ALA A 15 -6.93 -12.58 6.78
N LYS A 16 -7.59 -11.64 6.09
CA LYS A 16 -7.12 -11.08 4.81
C LYS A 16 -5.76 -10.42 4.97
N ARG A 17 -5.60 -9.56 5.99
CA ARG A 17 -4.33 -8.86 6.25
C ARG A 17 -3.19 -9.81 6.56
N ARG A 18 -3.45 -10.88 7.33
CA ARG A 18 -2.45 -11.92 7.60
C ARG A 18 -2.00 -12.63 6.31
N ARG A 19 -2.93 -12.96 5.41
CA ARG A 19 -2.60 -13.59 4.12
C ARG A 19 -1.81 -12.65 3.23
N LEU A 20 -2.20 -11.37 3.16
CA LEU A 20 -1.48 -10.36 2.39
C LEU A 20 -0.06 -10.16 2.94
N GLY A 21 0.10 -10.05 4.26
CA GLY A 21 1.42 -9.95 4.88
C GLY A 21 2.29 -11.17 4.58
N SER A 22 1.72 -12.38 4.66
CA SER A 22 2.44 -13.61 4.28
C SER A 22 2.88 -13.59 2.81
N LEU A 23 2.05 -13.09 1.90
CA LEU A 23 2.38 -12.97 0.47
C LEU A 23 3.56 -12.01 0.29
N ILE A 24 3.45 -10.80 0.83
CA ILE A 24 4.48 -9.75 0.74
C ILE A 24 5.82 -10.27 1.28
N ASN A 25 5.81 -10.91 2.45
CA ASN A 25 7.01 -11.46 3.07
C ASN A 25 7.61 -12.64 2.29
N SER A 26 6.77 -13.51 1.71
CA SER A 26 7.24 -14.72 1.02
C SER A 26 7.98 -14.44 -0.29
N CYS A 27 7.54 -13.41 -1.01
CA CYS A 27 8.05 -13.13 -2.36
C CYS A 27 9.27 -12.20 -2.38
N LYS A 28 9.60 -11.58 -1.23
CA LYS A 28 10.70 -10.61 -1.07
C LYS A 28 10.62 -9.50 -2.13
N PHE A 29 9.50 -8.78 -2.16
CA PHE A 29 9.33 -7.64 -3.05
C PHE A 29 10.17 -6.46 -2.59
N ASP A 30 10.73 -5.70 -3.53
CA ASP A 30 11.45 -4.46 -3.26
C ASP A 30 10.44 -3.29 -3.09
N LEU A 31 9.32 -3.35 -3.81
CA LEU A 31 8.19 -2.41 -3.74
C LEU A 31 6.86 -3.16 -3.86
N CYS A 32 5.91 -2.84 -2.99
CA CYS A 32 4.51 -3.25 -3.11
C CYS A 32 3.59 -2.02 -3.19
N MET A 33 2.73 -1.99 -4.22
CA MET A 33 1.69 -1.00 -4.43
C MET A 33 0.33 -1.64 -4.15
N LEU A 34 -0.41 -1.12 -3.19
CA LEU A 34 -1.71 -1.61 -2.78
C LEU A 34 -2.78 -0.58 -3.15
N GLN A 35 -3.81 -1.02 -3.87
CA GLN A 35 -4.87 -0.15 -4.41
C GLN A 35 -6.24 -0.54 -3.87
N GLU A 36 -7.23 0.35 -3.96
CA GLU A 36 -8.59 0.14 -3.43
C GLU A 36 -8.60 -0.29 -1.97
N THR A 37 -7.80 0.35 -1.13
CA THR A 37 -7.77 -0.01 0.29
C THR A 37 -9.05 0.36 1.03
N LYS A 38 -9.85 1.32 0.51
CA LYS A 38 -11.08 1.84 1.14
C LYS A 38 -10.84 2.32 2.58
N ARG A 39 -9.70 2.98 2.76
CA ARG A 39 -9.20 3.51 4.02
C ARG A 39 -8.81 4.95 3.77
N SER A 40 -9.25 5.85 4.62
CA SER A 40 -8.86 7.27 4.57
C SER A 40 -7.44 7.50 5.10
N SER A 41 -6.97 6.64 6.00
CA SER A 41 -5.66 6.76 6.62
C SER A 41 -5.05 5.42 6.99
N PHE A 42 -3.72 5.42 7.11
CA PHE A 42 -2.92 4.27 7.53
C PHE A 42 -2.09 4.62 8.76
N GLU A 43 -2.19 3.75 9.76
CA GLU A 43 -1.30 3.80 10.92
C GLU A 43 0.03 3.10 10.57
N GLU A 44 1.14 3.71 10.98
CA GLU A 44 2.49 3.16 10.78
C GLU A 44 2.61 1.72 11.28
N PHE A 45 2.03 1.42 12.44
CA PHE A 45 2.02 0.07 13.02
C PHE A 45 1.35 -0.97 12.11
N SER A 46 0.29 -0.58 11.39
CA SER A 46 -0.40 -1.47 10.45
C SER A 46 0.49 -1.80 9.25
N ASN A 47 1.24 -0.82 8.75
CA ASN A 47 2.14 -0.98 7.61
C ASN A 47 3.38 -1.81 7.97
N VAL A 48 3.97 -1.57 9.14
CA VAL A 48 5.09 -2.36 9.68
C VAL A 48 4.69 -3.83 9.85
N ASN A 49 3.50 -4.09 10.42
CA ASN A 49 3.02 -5.47 10.57
C ASN A 49 2.72 -6.14 9.23
N LEU A 50 2.24 -5.39 8.24
CA LEU A 50 1.95 -5.92 6.92
C LEU A 50 3.24 -6.27 6.17
N TRP A 51 4.24 -5.39 6.26
CA TRP A 51 5.53 -5.60 5.61
C TRP A 51 6.38 -6.66 6.32
N GLY A 52 6.31 -6.75 7.65
CA GLY A 52 6.98 -7.77 8.45
C GLY A 52 8.26 -7.30 9.16
N HIS A 53 8.68 -6.05 8.96
CA HIS A 53 9.79 -5.43 9.70
C HIS A 53 9.67 -3.91 9.77
N LYS A 54 10.43 -3.29 10.68
CA LYS A 54 10.40 -1.84 10.95
C LYS A 54 11.12 -0.99 9.92
N ASP A 55 12.08 -1.57 9.20
CA ASP A 55 12.80 -0.86 8.13
C ASP A 55 11.95 -0.79 6.84
N VAL A 56 10.74 -0.26 6.95
CA VAL A 56 9.82 -0.07 5.83
C VAL A 56 9.53 1.41 5.65
N GLU A 57 9.68 1.91 4.43
CA GLU A 57 9.15 3.21 4.07
C GLU A 57 7.79 3.04 3.42
N TRP A 58 6.89 4.00 3.64
CA TRP A 58 5.56 3.93 3.07
C TRP A 58 5.00 5.30 2.76
N VAL A 59 4.16 5.35 1.74
CA VAL A 59 3.42 6.54 1.34
C VAL A 59 1.99 6.13 1.03
N ALA A 60 1.04 6.81 1.68
CA ALA A 60 -0.35 6.79 1.28
C ALA A 60 -0.63 8.00 0.38
N LYS A 61 -1.14 7.77 -0.82
CA LYS A 61 -1.71 8.82 -1.67
C LYS A 61 -3.22 8.64 -1.73
N GLU A 62 -3.94 9.71 -1.43
CA GLU A 62 -5.36 9.80 -1.75
C GLU A 62 -5.51 9.82 -3.28
N SER A 63 -6.51 9.10 -3.80
CA SER A 63 -6.87 9.25 -5.20
C SER A 63 -7.57 10.58 -5.41
N GLU A 64 -7.17 11.33 -6.44
CA GLU A 64 -7.96 12.45 -6.95
C GLU A 64 -9.21 11.94 -7.69
N GLU A 65 -10.16 11.36 -6.97
CA GLU A 65 -11.48 11.14 -7.55
C GLU A 65 -12.25 12.46 -7.52
N THR A 66 -12.48 13.00 -8.72
CA THR A 66 -13.47 14.05 -8.97
C THR A 66 -14.77 13.64 -8.29
N LYS A 67 -15.23 14.47 -7.34
CA LYS A 67 -16.42 14.32 -6.48
C LYS A 67 -17.71 13.85 -7.19
N ARG A 68 -17.73 12.62 -7.71
CA ARG A 68 -18.95 11.93 -8.09
C ARG A 68 -19.41 11.20 -6.85
N SER A 69 -20.32 11.89 -6.17
CA SER A 69 -21.07 11.47 -4.99
C SER A 69 -21.04 9.96 -4.73
N SER A 70 -20.63 9.61 -3.51
CA SER A 70 -20.98 8.38 -2.75
C SER A 70 -20.10 7.12 -2.82
N PHE A 71 -18.88 7.13 -3.36
CA PHE A 71 -17.97 5.99 -3.23
C PHE A 71 -16.59 6.32 -2.64
N GLU A 72 -16.09 5.35 -1.89
CA GLU A 72 -15.09 5.42 -0.81
C GLU A 72 -13.67 5.74 -1.30
N GLU A 73 -13.00 6.64 -0.58
CA GLU A 73 -11.60 7.07 -0.78
C GLU A 73 -10.64 5.91 -1.10
N PHE A 74 -10.02 5.97 -2.28
CA PHE A 74 -9.02 5.01 -2.73
C PHE A 74 -7.64 5.49 -2.30
N SER A 75 -7.18 5.06 -1.12
CA SER A 75 -5.78 5.26 -0.75
C SER A 75 -4.89 4.22 -1.42
N ILE A 76 -3.92 4.67 -2.21
CA ILE A 76 -2.81 3.84 -2.67
C ILE A 76 -1.78 3.79 -1.54
N VAL A 77 -1.45 2.60 -1.07
CA VAL A 77 -0.35 2.41 -0.10
C VAL A 77 0.83 1.78 -0.81
N ASN A 78 1.94 2.51 -0.84
CA ASN A 78 3.22 1.99 -1.31
C ASN A 78 4.05 1.57 -0.10
N LEU A 79 4.61 0.37 -0.12
CA LEU A 79 5.49 -0.17 0.93
C LEU A 79 6.84 -0.56 0.32
N TRP A 80 7.93 -0.25 1.01
CA TRP A 80 9.31 -0.37 0.51
C TRP A 80 10.24 -0.97 1.54
N GLY A 81 11.14 -1.87 1.12
CA GLY A 81 12.12 -2.50 2.01
C GLY A 81 13.48 -1.82 2.11
N HIS A 82 13.70 -0.67 1.44
CA HIS A 82 15.01 -0.01 1.34
C HIS A 82 14.89 1.51 1.52
N LYS A 83 15.79 2.10 2.31
CA LYS A 83 15.80 3.52 2.74
C LYS A 83 16.35 4.52 1.70
N ASP A 84 16.80 4.03 0.54
CA ASP A 84 17.59 4.81 -0.42
C ASP A 84 16.85 5.09 -1.74
N VAL A 85 15.52 5.02 -1.75
CA VAL A 85 14.74 5.23 -2.98
C VAL A 85 14.22 6.67 -3.07
N GLU A 86 14.83 7.47 -3.96
CA GLU A 86 14.34 8.80 -4.32
C GLU A 86 13.09 8.71 -5.23
N TRP A 87 12.08 9.52 -4.93
CA TRP A 87 10.81 9.52 -5.64
C TRP A 87 10.86 10.39 -6.91
N VAL A 88 10.41 9.84 -8.04
CA VAL A 88 9.90 10.63 -9.15
C VAL A 88 8.41 10.34 -9.27
N ALA A 89 7.59 11.12 -8.57
CA ALA A 89 6.17 11.19 -8.88
C ALA A 89 6.04 11.90 -10.23
N LYS A 90 6.02 11.12 -11.32
CA LYS A 90 5.59 11.67 -12.61
C LYS A 90 4.08 11.83 -12.55
N GLU A 91 3.62 13.07 -12.48
CA GLU A 91 2.28 13.40 -12.95
C GLU A 91 2.19 12.91 -14.40
N LEU A 92 1.29 11.96 -14.65
CA LEU A 92 0.93 11.58 -16.00
C LEU A 92 -0.02 12.67 -16.49
N GLU A 93 0.50 13.58 -17.33
CA GLU A 93 -0.29 14.56 -18.08
C GLU A 93 -1.37 13.89 -18.96
#